data_AF-A0A524JUW8-F1
#
_entry.id   AF-A0A524JUW8-F1
#
_cell.length_a   1.000
_cell.length_b   1.000
_cell.length_c   1.000
_cell.angle_alpha   90.00
_cell.angle_beta   90.00
_cell.angle_gamma   90.00
#
_symmetry.space_group_name_H-M   'P 1'
#
loop_
_entity.id
_entity.type
_entity.pdbx_description
1 polymer ?
#
loop_
_entity_poly.entity_id
_entity_poly.type
_entity_poly.pdbx_seq_one_letter_code
_entity_poly.pdbx_strand_id
1 'polypeptide(L)'
;MDRLDDLKTRIERVIAEFEDITQLLERNIADSEKAVSFGQVKEIEAFIVRLKKQGLPVPTELTELKIALFSRYEQHQEQIALCKQLQQSIRGFIKQETSRMPKRTQISEPDADHSSGRRPSNYEKPLGSKGYSNLEDYLIPVIKLMWSGLAHKEAFRKIAQKLDVRYNTVSSQCTRALDLTTDEFIRQVNSKSIVDLLERKYPDQYRRIKAELKP
;
A
#
# COMPACT_ATOMS: atom_id res chain seq x y z
N MET A 1 -5.70 43.74 0.51
CA MET A 1 -6.19 42.36 0.66
C MET A 1 -6.20 41.63 -0.68
N ASP A 2 -6.51 42.31 -1.80
CA ASP A 2 -6.57 41.75 -3.16
C ASP A 2 -5.47 40.78 -3.60
N ARG A 3 -4.19 41.04 -3.30
CA ARG A 3 -3.11 40.16 -3.78
C ARG A 3 -3.11 38.76 -3.15
N LEU A 4 -3.62 38.63 -1.92
CA LEU A 4 -3.64 37.36 -1.21
C LEU A 4 -4.81 36.51 -1.69
N ASP A 5 -5.96 37.15 -1.94
CA ASP A 5 -7.13 36.51 -2.53
C ASP A 5 -6.85 36.08 -3.98
N ASP A 6 -6.22 36.91 -4.79
CA ASP A 6 -5.85 36.58 -6.17
C ASP A 6 -4.85 35.40 -6.23
N LEU A 7 -3.90 35.35 -5.30
CA LEU A 7 -2.99 34.21 -5.16
C LEU A 7 -3.74 32.94 -4.75
N LYS A 8 -4.68 33.05 -3.80
CA LYS A 8 -5.50 31.92 -3.35
C LYS A 8 -6.35 31.35 -4.49
N THR A 9 -7.04 32.21 -5.24
CA THR A 9 -7.86 31.79 -6.39
C THR A 9 -7.00 31.11 -7.47
N ARG A 10 -5.78 31.60 -7.69
CA ARG A 10 -4.85 31.00 -8.64
C ARG A 10 -4.33 29.63 -8.19
N ILE A 11 -4.09 29.45 -6.90
CA ILE A 11 -3.73 28.14 -6.33
C ILE A 11 -4.91 27.16 -6.45
N GLU A 12 -6.12 27.60 -6.11
CA GLU A 12 -7.34 26.78 -6.23
C GLU A 12 -7.60 26.35 -7.68
N ARG A 13 -7.39 27.25 -8.66
CA ARG A 13 -7.47 26.90 -10.09
C ARG A 13 -6.46 25.82 -10.48
N VAL A 14 -5.20 25.95 -10.06
CA VAL A 14 -4.16 24.95 -10.37
C VAL A 14 -4.52 23.59 -9.74
N ILE A 15 -5.04 23.58 -8.51
CA ILE A 15 -5.49 22.35 -7.86
C ILE A 15 -6.62 21.70 -8.67
N ALA A 16 -7.62 22.49 -9.09
CA ALA A 16 -8.73 21.99 -9.90
C ALA A 16 -8.25 21.42 -11.26
N GLU A 17 -7.33 22.10 -11.95
CA GLU A 17 -6.74 21.59 -13.19
C GLU A 17 -5.99 20.25 -12.98
N PHE A 18 -5.30 20.10 -11.84
CA PHE A 18 -4.66 18.84 -11.47
C PHE A 18 -5.66 17.73 -11.15
N GLU A 19 -6.77 18.04 -10.49
CA GLU A 19 -7.86 17.11 -10.24
C GLU A 19 -8.49 16.62 -11.56
N ASP A 20 -8.75 17.54 -12.50
CA ASP A 20 -9.28 17.20 -13.83
C ASP A 20 -8.35 16.29 -14.62
N ILE A 21 -7.03 16.60 -14.63
CA ILE A 21 -6.02 15.75 -15.27
C ILE A 21 -5.98 14.37 -14.63
N THR A 22 -6.06 14.30 -13.30
CA THR A 22 -6.04 13.03 -12.57
C THR A 22 -7.28 12.19 -12.90
N GLN A 23 -8.47 12.79 -12.94
CA GLN A 23 -9.71 12.12 -13.30
C GLN A 23 -9.70 11.63 -14.76
N LEU A 24 -9.14 12.42 -15.69
CA LEU A 24 -8.98 12.03 -17.09
C LEU A 24 -8.08 10.80 -17.22
N LEU A 25 -6.97 10.76 -16.47
CA LEU A 25 -6.06 9.63 -16.44
C LEU A 25 -6.72 8.39 -15.82
N GLU A 26 -7.44 8.55 -14.72
CA GLU A 26 -8.18 7.45 -14.08
C GLU A 26 -9.26 6.86 -14.99
N ARG A 27 -10.00 7.70 -15.75
CA ARG A 27 -10.97 7.23 -16.74
C ARG A 27 -10.31 6.45 -17.88
N ASN A 28 -9.19 6.94 -18.40
CA ASN A 28 -8.43 6.23 -19.42
C ASN A 28 -7.90 4.86 -18.93
N ILE A 29 -7.53 4.77 -17.65
CA ILE A 29 -7.17 3.48 -17.03
C ILE A 29 -8.40 2.60 -16.81
N ALA A 30 -9.54 3.14 -16.37
CA ALA A 30 -10.75 2.35 -16.12
C ALA A 30 -11.33 1.78 -17.42
N ASP A 31 -11.34 2.57 -18.50
CA ASP A 31 -11.71 2.08 -19.84
C ASP A 31 -10.77 1.00 -20.36
N SER A 32 -9.58 0.89 -19.76
CA SER A 32 -8.60 -0.12 -20.11
C SER A 32 -8.80 -1.49 -19.46
N GLU A 33 -9.73 -1.65 -18.50
CA GLU A 33 -10.23 -2.99 -18.14
C GLU A 33 -11.00 -3.65 -19.30
N LYS A 34 -11.39 -2.85 -20.32
CA LYS A 34 -11.89 -3.34 -21.62
C LYS A 34 -10.79 -3.46 -22.68
N ALA A 35 -9.53 -3.14 -22.36
CA ALA A 35 -8.43 -3.21 -23.32
C ALA A 35 -8.02 -4.67 -23.61
N VAL A 36 -7.51 -4.86 -24.81
CA VAL A 36 -7.02 -6.14 -25.35
C VAL A 36 -6.10 -6.81 -24.33
N SER A 37 -6.50 -7.99 -23.85
CA SER A 37 -5.68 -8.71 -22.88
C SER A 37 -4.47 -9.33 -23.58
N PHE A 38 -3.33 -9.38 -22.88
CA PHE A 38 -2.15 -10.11 -23.38
C PHE A 38 -2.47 -11.58 -23.70
N GLY A 39 -3.48 -12.15 -23.03
CA GLY A 39 -4.00 -13.48 -23.32
C GLY A 39 -4.55 -13.61 -24.75
N GLN A 40 -5.34 -12.63 -25.20
CA GLN A 40 -5.89 -12.60 -26.56
C GLN A 40 -4.77 -12.53 -27.62
N VAL A 41 -3.73 -11.74 -27.36
CA VAL A 41 -2.55 -11.64 -28.25
C VAL A 41 -1.82 -12.99 -28.34
N LYS A 42 -1.67 -13.70 -27.21
CA LYS A 42 -1.07 -15.04 -27.17
C LYS A 42 -1.92 -16.11 -27.83
N GLU A 43 -3.24 -16.02 -27.73
CA GLU A 43 -4.15 -16.95 -28.40
C GLU A 43 -4.04 -16.86 -29.93
N ILE A 44 -3.97 -15.64 -30.46
CA ILE A 44 -3.77 -15.40 -31.89
C ILE A 44 -2.39 -15.89 -32.33
N GLU A 45 -1.35 -15.64 -31.54
CA GLU A 45 -0.01 -16.19 -31.80
C GLU A 45 0.00 -17.72 -31.81
N ALA A 46 -0.63 -18.36 -30.83
CA ALA A 46 -0.76 -19.81 -30.77
C ALA A 46 -1.55 -20.36 -31.96
N PHE A 47 -2.58 -19.64 -32.42
CA PHE A 47 -3.34 -20.00 -33.62
C PHE A 47 -2.48 -19.90 -34.90
N ILE A 48 -1.71 -18.82 -35.07
CA ILE A 48 -0.75 -18.68 -36.19
C ILE A 48 0.26 -19.84 -36.18
N VAL A 49 0.80 -20.20 -35.01
CA VAL A 49 1.73 -21.34 -34.88
C VAL A 49 1.06 -22.66 -35.27
N ARG A 50 -0.20 -22.87 -34.91
CA ARG A 50 -0.96 -24.07 -35.30
C ARG A 50 -1.18 -24.15 -36.81
N LEU A 51 -1.56 -23.04 -37.45
CA LEU A 51 -1.71 -22.98 -38.92
C LEU A 51 -0.40 -23.32 -39.63
N LYS A 52 0.72 -22.73 -39.19
CA LYS A 52 2.05 -23.04 -39.73
C LYS A 52 2.42 -24.53 -39.57
N LYS A 53 2.14 -25.12 -38.42
CA LYS A 53 2.37 -26.56 -38.17
C LYS A 53 1.51 -27.47 -39.05
N GLN A 54 0.32 -27.02 -39.44
CA GLN A 54 -0.57 -27.74 -40.34
C GLN A 54 -0.24 -27.52 -41.82
N GLY A 55 0.80 -26.74 -42.15
CA GLY A 55 1.15 -26.40 -43.53
C GLY A 55 0.16 -25.47 -44.21
N LEU A 56 -0.74 -24.84 -43.46
CA LEU A 56 -1.73 -23.90 -43.98
C LEU A 56 -1.11 -22.50 -44.14
N PRO A 57 -1.44 -21.78 -45.22
CA PRO A 57 -1.02 -20.41 -45.38
C PRO A 57 -1.65 -19.54 -44.29
N VAL A 58 -0.84 -18.67 -43.67
CA VAL A 58 -1.32 -17.73 -42.66
C VAL A 58 -1.92 -16.51 -43.37
N PRO A 59 -3.18 -16.15 -43.11
CA PRO A 59 -3.78 -14.94 -43.68
C PRO A 59 -3.02 -13.69 -43.24
N THR A 60 -2.86 -12.75 -44.17
CA THR A 60 -2.15 -11.49 -43.93
C THR A 60 -2.89 -10.67 -42.86
N GLU A 61 -4.21 -10.67 -42.91
CA GLU A 61 -5.11 -9.97 -41.98
C GLU A 61 -4.90 -10.44 -40.53
N LEU A 62 -4.60 -11.73 -40.34
CA LEU A 62 -4.34 -12.31 -39.01
C LEU A 62 -2.99 -11.84 -38.45
N THR A 63 -2.02 -11.63 -39.33
CA THR A 63 -0.68 -11.12 -38.96
C THR A 63 -0.76 -9.63 -38.62
N GLU A 64 -1.50 -8.86 -39.42
CA GLU A 64 -1.79 -7.44 -39.16
C GLU A 64 -2.56 -7.26 -37.85
N LEU A 65 -3.57 -8.10 -37.60
CA LEU A 65 -4.31 -8.10 -36.35
C LEU A 65 -3.40 -8.37 -35.15
N LYS A 66 -2.48 -9.34 -35.24
CA LYS A 66 -1.50 -9.60 -34.18
C LYS A 66 -0.66 -8.35 -33.88
N ILE A 67 -0.13 -7.70 -34.92
CA ILE A 67 0.71 -6.50 -34.77
C ILE A 67 -0.09 -5.37 -34.12
N ALA A 68 -1.30 -5.08 -34.63
CA ALA A 68 -2.15 -4.03 -34.11
C ALA A 68 -2.52 -4.24 -32.63
N LEU A 69 -2.84 -5.48 -32.25
CA LEU A 69 -3.17 -5.83 -30.87
C LEU A 69 -1.95 -5.73 -29.95
N PHE A 70 -0.76 -6.13 -30.43
CA PHE A 70 0.48 -6.02 -29.68
C PHE A 70 0.87 -4.55 -29.44
N SER A 71 0.82 -3.71 -30.48
CA SER A 71 1.08 -2.27 -30.37
C SER A 71 0.11 -1.58 -29.41
N ARG A 72 -1.18 -1.95 -29.45
CA ARG A 72 -2.19 -1.39 -28.54
C ARG A 72 -1.96 -1.82 -27.09
N TYR A 73 -1.48 -3.04 -26.88
CA TYR A 73 -1.09 -3.54 -25.56
C TYR A 73 0.16 -2.81 -25.01
N GLU A 74 1.19 -2.60 -25.83
CA GLU A 74 2.39 -1.87 -25.40
C GLU A 74 2.08 -0.41 -25.05
N GLN A 75 1.32 0.29 -25.89
CA GLN A 75 0.86 1.66 -25.61
C GLN A 75 0.10 1.75 -24.29
N HIS A 76 -0.72 0.74 -24.00
CA HIS A 76 -1.45 0.67 -22.73
C HIS A 76 -0.53 0.47 -21.52
N GLN A 77 0.48 -0.39 -21.64
CA GLN A 77 1.49 -0.57 -20.58
C GLN A 77 2.27 0.73 -20.32
N GLU A 78 2.64 1.46 -21.38
CA GLU A 78 3.29 2.76 -21.27
C GLU A 78 2.41 3.78 -20.54
N GLN A 79 1.11 3.85 -20.86
CA GLN A 79 0.17 4.74 -20.18
C GLN A 79 0.03 4.41 -18.69
N ILE A 80 -0.05 3.13 -18.33
CA ILE A 80 -0.07 2.70 -16.91
C ILE A 80 1.23 3.11 -16.22
N ALA A 81 2.38 2.92 -16.86
CA ALA A 81 3.68 3.28 -16.30
C ALA A 81 3.77 4.79 -16.03
N LEU A 82 3.34 5.62 -16.99
CA LEU A 82 3.28 7.07 -16.84
C LEU A 82 2.39 7.50 -15.67
N CYS A 83 1.21 6.89 -15.53
CA CYS A 83 0.30 7.20 -14.42
C CYS A 83 0.91 6.84 -13.07
N LYS A 84 1.57 5.67 -12.96
CA LYS A 84 2.29 5.28 -11.75
C LYS A 84 3.44 6.24 -11.42
N GLN A 85 4.17 6.69 -12.44
CA GLN A 85 5.25 7.66 -12.26
C GLN A 85 4.71 9.00 -11.75
N LEU A 86 3.62 9.50 -12.33
CA LEU A 86 2.96 10.72 -11.87
C LEU A 86 2.52 10.61 -10.41
N GLN A 87 1.86 9.50 -10.04
CA GLN A 87 1.45 9.23 -8.66
C GLN A 87 2.63 9.20 -7.69
N GLN A 88 3.77 8.62 -8.09
CA GLN A 88 5.00 8.61 -7.29
C GLN A 88 5.60 10.00 -7.14
N SER A 89 5.64 10.80 -8.21
CA SER A 89 6.12 12.19 -8.18
C SER A 89 5.28 13.04 -7.24
N ILE A 90 3.94 12.98 -7.35
CA ILE A 90 3.02 13.71 -6.45
C ILE A 90 3.24 13.27 -4.99
N ARG A 91 3.35 11.96 -4.74
CA ARG A 91 3.65 11.43 -3.40
C ARG A 91 5.01 11.91 -2.88
N GLY A 92 6.00 12.09 -3.75
CA GLY A 92 7.31 12.66 -3.43
C GLY A 92 7.21 14.12 -3.00
N PHE A 93 6.48 14.94 -3.75
CA PHE A 93 6.24 16.35 -3.43
C PHE A 93 5.58 16.52 -2.05
N ILE A 94 4.50 15.77 -1.78
CA ILE A 94 3.79 15.83 -0.49
C ILE A 94 4.72 15.50 0.70
N LYS A 95 5.65 14.55 0.54
CA LYS A 95 6.63 14.18 1.58
C LYS A 95 7.73 15.23 1.77
N GLN A 96 8.10 15.94 0.71
CA GLN A 96 9.16 16.95 0.74
C GLN A 96 8.65 18.29 1.33
N GLU A 97 7.39 18.63 1.11
CA GLU A 97 6.74 19.82 1.67
C GLU A 97 6.55 19.68 3.20
N THR A 98 6.17 18.49 3.66
CA THR A 98 5.96 18.18 5.09
C THR A 98 7.23 18.15 5.92
N SER A 99 8.41 18.07 5.31
CA SER A 99 9.70 18.00 6.00
C SER A 99 10.41 19.35 6.16
N ARG A 100 9.87 20.45 5.60
CA ARG A 100 10.54 21.78 5.59
C ARG A 100 10.04 22.83 6.60
N MET A 101 9.08 22.53 7.46
CA MET A 101 8.62 23.50 8.48
C MET A 101 9.52 23.47 9.75
N PRO A 102 10.20 24.57 10.12
CA PRO A 102 10.92 24.66 11.39
C PRO A 102 9.90 24.76 12.53
N LYS A 103 10.00 23.86 13.51
CA LYS A 103 9.16 23.85 14.72
C LYS A 103 9.33 25.17 15.49
N ARG A 104 8.28 26.01 15.48
CA ARG A 104 8.17 27.17 16.38
C ARG A 104 7.71 26.67 17.75
N THR A 105 8.54 26.89 18.76
CA THR A 105 8.27 26.58 20.16
C THR A 105 7.18 27.52 20.68
N GLN A 106 6.06 27.01 21.20
CA GLN A 106 5.21 27.79 22.09
C GLN A 106 4.54 26.92 23.16
N ILE A 107 4.49 27.55 24.33
CA ILE A 107 4.16 27.07 25.67
C ILE A 107 2.63 26.91 25.83
N SER A 108 2.24 26.02 26.75
CA SER A 108 0.91 25.67 27.34
C SER A 108 -0.13 26.82 27.38
N GLU A 109 -1.46 26.64 27.34
CA GLU A 109 -2.39 25.70 28.02
C GLU A 109 -3.82 25.75 27.33
N PRO A 110 -4.92 25.12 27.83
CA PRO A 110 -5.83 24.29 27.02
C PRO A 110 -7.22 24.91 26.73
N ASP A 111 -7.82 24.56 25.58
CA ASP A 111 -9.12 23.88 25.50
C ASP A 111 -9.64 23.78 24.06
N ALA A 112 -10.28 22.62 23.81
CA ALA A 112 -11.16 22.21 22.71
C ALA A 112 -10.98 22.89 21.33
N ASP A 113 -10.53 22.13 20.31
CA ASP A 113 -11.47 21.58 19.30
C ASP A 113 -10.78 20.61 18.32
N HIS A 114 -11.59 19.75 17.73
CA HIS A 114 -11.26 18.59 16.93
C HIS A 114 -10.44 18.85 15.65
N SER A 115 -9.31 18.17 15.48
CA SER A 115 -8.83 17.77 14.14
C SER A 115 -7.94 16.52 14.17
N SER A 116 -8.31 15.55 13.35
CA SER A 116 -7.80 14.19 13.28
C SER A 116 -6.46 14.07 12.52
N GLY A 117 -5.41 14.72 13.01
CA GLY A 117 -4.04 14.51 12.55
C GLY A 117 -3.41 13.29 13.22
N ARG A 118 -3.31 12.15 12.52
CA ARG A 118 -2.59 10.96 13.04
C ARG A 118 -1.11 11.30 13.24
N ARG A 119 -0.70 11.48 14.50
CA ARG A 119 0.72 11.42 14.88
C ARG A 119 1.29 10.05 14.46
N PRO A 120 2.52 9.99 13.93
CA PRO A 120 3.25 8.73 13.87
C PRO A 120 3.42 8.24 15.31
N SER A 121 2.85 7.09 15.57
CA SER A 121 2.98 6.33 16.80
C SER A 121 4.45 6.05 17.08
N ASN A 122 4.98 6.63 18.16
CA ASN A 122 6.34 6.42 18.63
C ASN A 122 6.39 5.12 19.45
N TYR A 123 6.85 4.03 18.83
CA TYR A 123 6.86 2.67 19.41
C TYR A 123 8.09 2.35 20.25
N GLU A 124 9.02 3.31 20.43
CA GLU A 124 10.14 3.17 21.35
C GLU A 124 9.71 3.29 22.82
N LYS A 125 8.52 3.87 23.06
CA LYS A 125 7.98 4.05 24.42
C LYS A 125 6.95 2.97 24.75
N PRO A 126 6.95 2.46 26.00
CA PRO A 126 5.91 1.58 26.52
C PRO A 126 4.51 2.17 26.28
N LEU A 127 3.56 1.35 25.81
CA LEU A 127 2.22 1.81 25.43
C LEU A 127 1.26 1.82 26.64
N GLY A 128 0.69 2.99 26.92
CA GLY A 128 -0.32 3.19 27.96
C GLY A 128 0.23 3.16 29.40
N SER A 129 -0.64 3.31 30.39
CA SER A 129 -0.28 3.31 31.82
C SER A 129 0.33 1.99 32.30
N LYS A 130 0.14 0.89 31.56
CA LYS A 130 0.66 -0.45 31.87
C LYS A 130 2.03 -0.75 31.24
N GLY A 131 2.49 0.06 30.28
CA GLY A 131 3.85 -0.02 29.77
C GLY A 131 4.20 -1.26 28.92
N TYR A 132 3.26 -1.80 28.15
CA TYR A 132 3.56 -2.93 27.26
C TYR A 132 4.30 -2.49 25.99
N SER A 133 5.29 -3.28 25.55
CA SER A 133 6.04 -3.04 24.32
C SER A 133 5.34 -3.71 23.14
N ASN A 134 5.28 -3.01 22.00
CA ASN A 134 4.48 -3.49 20.87
C ASN A 134 5.04 -4.78 20.24
N LEU A 135 6.36 -4.86 20.09
CA LEU A 135 6.99 -6.03 19.48
C LEU A 135 6.88 -7.27 20.37
N GLU A 136 7.17 -7.12 21.66
CA GLU A 136 7.36 -8.27 22.57
C GLU A 136 6.04 -8.75 23.16
N ASP A 137 5.12 -7.84 23.51
CA ASP A 137 3.88 -8.21 24.18
C ASP A 137 2.74 -8.51 23.19
N TYR A 138 2.74 -7.86 22.02
CA TYR A 138 1.66 -8.00 21.04
C TYR A 138 2.08 -8.79 19.81
N LEU A 139 3.06 -8.30 19.05
CA LEU A 139 3.38 -8.84 17.72
C LEU A 139 3.94 -10.27 17.79
N ILE A 140 5.04 -10.49 18.53
CA ILE A 140 5.68 -11.81 18.62
C ILE A 140 4.72 -12.88 19.17
N PRO A 141 3.98 -12.65 20.28
CA PRO A 141 3.08 -13.66 20.84
C PRO A 141 1.91 -13.99 19.92
N VAL A 142 1.34 -13.00 19.24
CA VAL A 142 0.26 -13.22 18.27
C VAL A 142 0.75 -14.07 17.09
N ILE A 143 1.91 -13.76 16.54
CA ILE A 143 2.49 -14.50 15.40
C ILE A 143 2.77 -15.96 15.80
N LYS A 144 3.35 -16.19 16.98
CA LYS A 144 3.57 -17.55 17.52
C LYS A 144 2.27 -18.34 17.65
N LEU A 145 1.20 -17.72 18.17
CA LEU A 145 -0.09 -18.38 18.30
C LEU A 145 -0.69 -18.74 16.94
N MET A 146 -0.60 -17.83 15.96
CA MET A 146 -1.08 -18.12 14.60
C MET A 146 -0.28 -19.21 13.91
N TRP A 147 1.04 -19.26 14.10
CA TRP A 147 1.89 -20.35 13.59
C TRP A 147 1.62 -21.69 14.27
N SER A 148 1.13 -21.68 15.52
CA SER A 148 0.65 -22.89 16.19
C SER A 148 -0.72 -23.38 15.69
N GLY A 149 -1.30 -22.72 14.69
CA GLY A 149 -2.54 -23.13 14.03
C GLY A 149 -3.81 -22.44 14.53
N LEU A 150 -3.70 -21.46 15.44
CA LEU A 150 -4.85 -20.70 15.93
C LEU A 150 -5.31 -19.65 14.90
N ALA A 151 -6.63 -19.50 14.77
CA ALA A 151 -7.20 -18.42 13.97
C ALA A 151 -6.84 -17.05 14.57
N HIS A 152 -6.62 -16.05 13.72
CA HIS A 152 -6.21 -14.70 14.15
C HIS A 152 -7.15 -14.09 15.20
N LYS A 153 -8.46 -14.33 15.11
CA LYS A 153 -9.46 -13.85 16.10
C LYS A 153 -9.22 -14.46 17.48
N GLU A 154 -8.85 -15.73 17.54
CA GLU A 154 -8.59 -16.44 18.78
C GLU A 154 -7.23 -16.05 19.36
N ALA A 155 -6.21 -15.93 18.50
CA ALA A 155 -4.89 -15.44 18.89
C ALA A 155 -4.99 -14.03 19.53
N PHE A 156 -5.73 -13.12 18.91
CA PHE A 156 -5.92 -11.76 19.44
C PHE A 156 -6.69 -11.76 20.75
N ARG A 157 -7.75 -12.59 20.88
CA ARG A 157 -8.50 -12.72 22.15
C ARG A 157 -7.64 -13.26 23.28
N LYS A 158 -6.81 -14.27 23.00
CA LYS A 158 -5.94 -14.90 23.99
C LYS A 158 -4.88 -13.92 24.53
N ILE A 159 -4.30 -13.10 23.64
CA ILE A 159 -3.35 -12.05 24.04
C ILE A 159 -4.06 -10.90 24.75
N ALA A 160 -5.26 -10.52 24.31
CA ALA A 160 -6.06 -9.50 24.96
C ALA A 160 -6.39 -9.87 26.42
N GLN A 161 -6.78 -11.12 26.66
CA GLN A 161 -7.01 -11.65 28.01
C GLN A 161 -5.72 -11.70 28.84
N LYS A 162 -4.61 -12.15 28.24
CA LYS A 162 -3.31 -12.26 28.94
C LYS A 162 -2.78 -10.91 29.41
N LEU A 163 -2.93 -9.87 28.59
CA LEU A 163 -2.44 -8.52 28.89
C LEU A 163 -3.49 -7.64 29.59
N ASP A 164 -4.69 -8.18 29.83
CA ASP A 164 -5.84 -7.44 30.36
C ASP A 164 -6.08 -6.12 29.58
N VAL A 165 -6.26 -6.28 28.27
CA VAL A 165 -6.53 -5.20 27.31
C VAL A 165 -7.69 -5.56 26.39
N ARG A 166 -8.26 -4.57 25.72
CA ARG A 166 -9.34 -4.80 24.76
C ARG A 166 -8.82 -5.48 23.50
N TYR A 167 -9.64 -6.32 22.89
CA TYR A 167 -9.35 -6.96 21.59
C TYR A 167 -8.91 -5.95 20.52
N ASN A 168 -9.62 -4.83 20.44
CA ASN A 168 -9.31 -3.77 19.46
C ASN A 168 -7.92 -3.18 19.67
N THR A 169 -7.43 -3.15 20.92
CA THR A 169 -6.06 -2.72 21.23
C THR A 169 -5.07 -3.68 20.58
N VAL A 170 -5.18 -4.99 20.84
CA VAL A 170 -4.30 -6.01 20.23
C VAL A 170 -4.36 -5.96 18.71
N SER A 171 -5.56 -5.93 18.13
CA SER A 171 -5.73 -5.82 16.68
C SER A 171 -5.05 -4.56 16.13
N SER A 172 -5.25 -3.41 16.77
CA SER A 172 -4.64 -2.15 16.32
C SER A 172 -3.12 -2.15 16.45
N GLN A 173 -2.57 -2.79 17.49
CA GLN A 173 -1.12 -2.92 17.67
C GLN A 173 -0.52 -3.84 16.62
N CYS A 174 -1.19 -4.94 16.24
CA CYS A 174 -0.68 -5.84 15.21
C CYS A 174 -0.78 -5.26 13.79
N THR A 175 -1.82 -4.49 13.48
CA THR A 175 -2.08 -3.99 12.11
C THR A 175 -1.57 -2.57 11.91
N ARG A 176 -1.99 -1.61 12.74
CA ARG A 176 -1.62 -0.18 12.57
C ARG A 176 -0.14 0.03 12.80
N ALA A 177 0.48 -0.74 13.69
CA ALA A 177 1.91 -0.60 13.90
C ALA A 177 2.74 -1.14 12.77
N LEU A 178 2.20 -2.03 11.94
CA LEU A 178 2.87 -2.52 10.75
C LEU A 178 2.43 -1.77 9.48
N ASP A 179 1.47 -0.86 9.60
CA ASP A 179 0.81 -0.17 8.47
C ASP A 179 0.16 -1.17 7.50
N LEU A 180 -0.46 -2.23 8.06
CA LEU A 180 -1.12 -3.29 7.32
C LEU A 180 -2.63 -3.29 7.60
N THR A 181 -3.40 -3.86 6.68
CA THR A 181 -4.76 -4.30 6.96
C THR A 181 -4.74 -5.62 7.74
N THR A 182 -5.84 -5.97 8.38
CA THR A 182 -5.97 -7.25 9.07
C THR A 182 -5.75 -8.44 8.13
N ASP A 183 -6.30 -8.38 6.92
CA ASP A 183 -6.15 -9.46 5.92
C ASP A 183 -4.71 -9.57 5.40
N GLU A 184 -4.04 -8.43 5.20
CA GLU A 184 -2.63 -8.40 4.80
C GLU A 184 -1.73 -8.93 5.91
N PHE A 185 -2.00 -8.58 7.17
CA PHE A 185 -1.31 -9.15 8.32
C PHE A 185 -1.48 -10.67 8.37
N ILE A 186 -2.71 -11.18 8.22
CA ILE A 186 -2.97 -12.63 8.23
C ILE A 186 -2.21 -13.33 7.10
N ARG A 187 -2.28 -12.79 5.88
CA ARG A 187 -1.56 -13.33 4.72
C ARG A 187 -0.07 -13.41 4.98
N GLN A 188 0.54 -12.34 5.48
CA GLN A 188 1.97 -12.28 5.74
C GLN A 188 2.43 -13.17 6.89
N VAL A 189 1.60 -13.33 7.92
CA VAL A 189 1.87 -14.27 9.01
C VAL A 189 1.83 -15.70 8.49
N ASN A 190 0.82 -16.06 7.69
CA ASN A 190 0.67 -17.41 7.13
C ASN A 190 1.78 -17.74 6.12
N SER A 191 2.23 -16.78 5.32
CA SER A 191 3.34 -16.96 4.38
C SER A 191 4.73 -16.84 5.02
N LYS A 192 4.80 -16.63 6.34
CA LYS A 192 6.02 -16.32 7.12
C LYS A 192 6.79 -15.07 6.64
N SER A 193 6.30 -14.32 5.67
CA SER A 193 6.93 -13.09 5.16
C SER A 193 6.79 -11.90 6.12
N ILE A 194 6.00 -12.05 7.19
CA ILE A 194 5.89 -11.06 8.26
C ILE A 194 7.24 -10.79 8.95
N VAL A 195 8.17 -11.77 8.94
CA VAL A 195 9.48 -11.65 9.56
C VAL A 195 10.30 -10.56 8.87
N ASP A 196 10.37 -10.57 7.54
CA ASP A 196 11.11 -9.56 6.76
C ASP A 196 10.58 -8.14 6.99
N LEU A 197 9.26 -8.00 7.20
CA LEU A 197 8.64 -6.73 7.52
C LEU A 197 9.03 -6.25 8.92
N LEU A 198 9.04 -7.14 9.91
CA LEU A 198 9.44 -6.83 11.27
C LEU A 198 10.93 -6.47 11.34
N GLU A 199 11.78 -7.15 10.58
CA GLU A 199 13.22 -6.85 10.51
C GLU A 199 13.49 -5.44 9.97
N ARG A 200 12.73 -5.01 8.96
CA ARG A 200 12.84 -3.64 8.41
C ARG A 200 12.31 -2.57 9.36
N LYS A 201 11.28 -2.91 10.15
CA LYS A 201 10.59 -1.94 11.02
C LYS A 201 11.23 -1.81 12.41
N TYR A 202 11.87 -2.88 12.88
CA TYR A 202 12.57 -2.94 14.16
C TYR A 202 14.02 -3.44 13.97
N PRO A 203 14.87 -2.66 13.27
CA PRO A 203 16.24 -3.07 12.95
C PRO A 203 17.08 -3.37 14.20
N ASP A 204 16.85 -2.62 15.29
CA ASP A 204 17.57 -2.78 16.56
C ASP A 204 17.12 -4.03 17.35
N GLN A 205 15.95 -4.57 17.04
CA GLN A 205 15.37 -5.75 17.70
C GLN A 205 15.39 -7.00 16.81
N TYR A 206 16.02 -6.91 15.63
CA TYR A 206 16.22 -7.97 14.65
C TYR A 206 16.72 -9.28 15.26
N ARG A 207 17.73 -9.20 16.14
CA ARG A 207 18.31 -10.39 16.79
C ARG A 207 17.28 -11.13 17.66
N ARG A 208 16.35 -10.41 18.28
CA ARG A 208 15.26 -10.99 19.09
C ARG A 208 14.17 -11.58 18.21
N ILE A 209 13.78 -10.88 17.15
CA ILE A 209 12.81 -11.37 16.15
C ILE A 209 13.29 -12.73 15.60
N LYS A 210 14.56 -12.83 15.19
CA LYS A 210 15.13 -14.09 14.70
C LYS A 210 15.27 -15.18 15.76
N ALA A 211 15.47 -14.82 17.02
CA ALA A 211 15.58 -15.80 18.11
C ALA A 211 14.21 -16.40 18.48
N GLU A 212 13.17 -15.56 18.47
CA GLU A 212 11.84 -15.93 18.92
C GLU A 212 10.90 -16.43 17.81
N LEU A 213 11.09 -15.97 16.57
CA LEU A 213 10.32 -16.34 15.41
C LEU A 213 11.16 -17.17 14.43
N LYS A 214 11.88 -18.17 14.95
CA LYS A 214 12.56 -19.16 14.10
C LYS A 214 11.50 -19.95 13.31
N PRO A 215 11.58 -20.00 11.97
CA PRO A 215 10.66 -20.76 11.14
C PRO A 215 10.79 -22.28 11.33
#